data_AF-A0A559LYZ1-F1
#
_entry.id   AF-A0A559LYZ1-F1
#
_cell.length_a   1.000
_cell.length_b   1.000
_cell.length_c   1.000
_cell.angle_alpha   90.00
_cell.angle_beta   90.00
_cell.angle_gamma   90.00
#
_symmetry.space_group_name_H-M   'P 1'
#
loop_
_entity.id
_entity.type
_entity.pdbx_description
1 polymer ?
#
loop_
_entity_poly.entity_id
_entity_poly.type
_entity_poly.pdbx_seq_one_letter_code
_entity_poly.pdbx_strand_id
1 'polypeptide(L)'
;PEGRDRLIRAAGTFDEDELWADCSGGLYEGFPDDEVERRGIIAWSPPWDITGWEMSEGFLRKWSWFSKGLPGVLEATNRWRVERGEEPFVYDDCTSQATV
;
A
#
# COMPACT_ATOMS: atom_id res chain seq x y z
N PRO A 1 -3.39 12.08 -7.83
CA PRO A 1 -4.11 11.98 -9.13
C PRO A 1 -3.72 10.76 -9.96
N GLU A 2 -2.43 10.49 -10.15
CA GLU A 2 -1.94 9.38 -11.00
C GLU A 2 -2.32 7.98 -10.48
N GLY A 3 -2.31 7.76 -9.16
CA GLY A 3 -2.75 6.49 -8.58
C GLY A 3 -4.20 6.15 -8.92
N ARG A 4 -5.12 7.12 -8.74
CA ARG A 4 -6.53 6.97 -9.13
C ARG A 4 -6.66 6.60 -10.61
N ASP A 5 -5.97 7.31 -11.49
CA ASP A 5 -6.09 7.09 -12.93
C ASP A 5 -5.54 5.72 -13.37
N ARG A 6 -4.56 5.16 -12.64
CA ARG A 6 -4.13 3.77 -12.87
C ARG A 6 -5.20 2.76 -12.50
N LEU A 7 -5.83 2.92 -11.32
CA LEU A 7 -6.91 2.04 -10.89
C LEU A 7 -8.08 2.05 -11.88
N ILE A 8 -8.46 3.24 -12.37
CA ILE A 8 -9.53 3.37 -13.38
C ILE A 8 -9.17 2.63 -14.68
N ARG A 9 -7.91 2.71 -15.14
CA ARG A 9 -7.47 2.01 -16.36
C ARG A 9 -7.35 0.50 -16.18
N ALA A 10 -7.06 0.04 -14.97
CA ALA A 10 -6.96 -1.37 -14.61
C ALA A 10 -8.30 -1.98 -14.18
N ALA A 11 -9.41 -1.23 -14.24
CA ALA A 11 -10.72 -1.73 -13.83
C ALA A 11 -11.06 -3.04 -14.57
N GLY A 12 -11.52 -4.04 -13.82
CA GLY A 12 -11.79 -5.39 -14.32
C GLY A 12 -10.56 -6.31 -14.44
N THR A 13 -9.35 -5.86 -14.10
CA THR A 13 -8.13 -6.70 -14.07
C THR A 13 -7.68 -7.08 -12.66
N PHE A 14 -8.42 -6.65 -11.64
CA PHE A 14 -8.17 -6.96 -10.24
C PHE A 14 -9.50 -7.05 -9.48
N ASP A 15 -9.46 -7.66 -8.30
CA ASP A 15 -10.62 -7.73 -7.41
C ASP A 15 -10.74 -6.43 -6.60
N GLU A 16 -11.80 -5.66 -6.87
CA GLU A 16 -12.06 -4.38 -6.22
C GLU A 16 -12.46 -4.54 -4.74
N ASP A 17 -13.17 -5.62 -4.40
CA ASP A 17 -13.58 -5.93 -3.03
C ASP A 17 -12.35 -6.32 -2.20
N GLU A 18 -11.43 -7.08 -2.80
CA GLU A 18 -10.15 -7.45 -2.17
C GLU A 18 -9.25 -6.23 -1.95
N LEU A 19 -9.12 -5.34 -2.95
CA LEU A 19 -8.37 -4.09 -2.79
C LEU A 19 -8.96 -3.24 -1.67
N TRP A 20 -10.29 -3.13 -1.59
CA TRP A 20 -10.97 -2.36 -0.56
C TRP A 20 -10.77 -2.96 0.84
N ALA A 21 -10.87 -4.29 0.97
CA ALA A 21 -10.63 -5.01 2.22
C ALA A 21 -9.17 -4.82 2.70
N ASP A 22 -8.21 -4.91 1.78
CA ASP A 22 -6.79 -4.72 2.10
C ASP A 22 -6.44 -3.26 2.41
N CYS A 23 -7.06 -2.29 1.75
CA CYS A 23 -6.92 -0.88 2.11
C CYS A 23 -7.37 -0.64 3.56
N SER A 24 -8.43 -1.32 3.98
CA SER A 24 -9.02 -1.20 5.31
C SER A 24 -8.30 -2.00 6.39
N GLY A 25 -7.22 -2.73 6.04
CA GLY A 25 -6.40 -3.48 6.99
C GLY A 25 -7.17 -4.56 7.75
N GLY A 26 -8.14 -5.22 7.12
CA GLY A 26 -8.92 -6.28 7.79
C GLY A 26 -9.81 -5.78 8.94
N LEU A 27 -10.22 -4.49 8.94
CA LEU A 27 -11.10 -3.87 9.94
C LEU A 27 -12.33 -4.72 10.30
N TYR A 28 -12.87 -5.49 9.34
CA TYR A 28 -14.06 -6.32 9.52
C TYR A 28 -13.75 -7.77 9.95
N GLU A 29 -12.48 -8.13 10.05
CA GLU A 29 -11.97 -9.48 10.35
C GLU A 29 -11.37 -9.59 11.76
N GLY A 30 -11.34 -8.49 12.53
CA GLY A 30 -11.05 -8.51 13.97
C GLY A 30 -9.62 -8.16 14.37
N PHE A 31 -8.82 -7.54 13.50
CA PHE A 31 -7.45 -7.07 13.77
C PHE A 31 -6.57 -8.07 14.56
N PRO A 32 -6.29 -9.27 14.02
CA PRO A 32 -5.22 -10.09 14.59
C PRO A 32 -3.89 -9.33 14.60
N ASP A 33 -3.03 -9.60 15.59
CA ASP A 33 -1.84 -8.81 15.92
C ASP A 33 -0.85 -8.59 14.75
N ASP A 34 -0.94 -9.37 13.66
CA ASP A 34 -0.09 -9.34 12.47
C ASP A 34 -0.65 -8.55 11.28
N GLU A 35 -1.85 -7.95 11.38
CA GLU A 35 -2.50 -7.27 10.24
C GLU A 35 -1.74 -6.03 9.75
N VAL A 36 -1.15 -5.25 10.67
CA VAL A 36 -0.42 -4.02 10.33
C VAL A 36 0.73 -4.29 9.36
N GLU A 37 1.38 -5.46 9.43
CA GLU A 37 2.43 -5.83 8.47
C GLU A 37 1.86 -6.47 7.20
N ARG A 38 0.74 -7.19 7.30
CA ARG A 38 0.13 -7.95 6.20
C ARG A 38 -0.64 -7.11 5.18
N ARG A 39 -1.41 -6.12 5.61
CA ARG A 39 -2.25 -5.29 4.73
C ARG A 39 -2.69 -4.01 5.44
N GLY A 40 -3.00 -2.98 4.65
CA GLY A 40 -3.50 -1.72 5.19
C GLY A 40 -2.80 -0.50 4.62
N ILE A 41 -3.48 0.63 4.79
CA ILE A 41 -2.96 1.96 4.49
C ILE A 41 -3.29 2.88 5.67
N ILE A 42 -2.31 3.63 6.13
CA ILE A 42 -2.48 4.73 7.08
C ILE A 42 -2.49 6.05 6.29
N ALA A 43 -3.49 6.88 6.54
CA ALA A 43 -3.57 8.24 6.00
C ALA A 43 -3.21 9.26 7.09
N TRP A 44 -1.99 9.78 7.05
CA TRP A 44 -1.46 10.81 7.95
C TRP A 44 -1.85 12.23 7.53
N SER A 45 -2.29 12.39 6.28
CA SER A 45 -2.82 13.64 5.72
C SER A 45 -4.21 13.38 5.12
N PRO A 46 -4.90 14.41 4.59
CA PRO A 46 -6.11 14.19 3.82
C PRO A 46 -5.91 13.16 2.69
N PRO A 47 -6.91 12.32 2.40
CA PRO A 47 -6.74 11.11 1.58
C PRO A 47 -6.36 11.39 0.12
N TRP A 48 -6.55 12.60 -0.40
CA TRP A 48 -6.14 12.94 -1.77
C TRP A 48 -4.65 13.30 -1.91
N ASP A 49 -3.93 13.48 -0.80
CA ASP A 49 -2.48 13.72 -0.79
C ASP A 49 -1.73 12.41 -0.56
N ILE A 50 -1.15 11.88 -1.64
CA ILE A 50 -0.40 10.61 -1.61
C ILE A 50 0.82 10.67 -0.70
N THR A 51 1.36 11.87 -0.42
CA THR A 51 2.55 11.98 0.42
C THR A 51 2.23 11.62 1.87
N GLY A 52 0.99 11.80 2.32
CA GLY A 52 0.58 11.38 3.65
C GLY A 52 0.19 9.91 3.77
N TRP A 53 0.43 9.09 2.76
CA TRP A 53 0.06 7.68 2.80
C TRP A 53 1.24 6.83 3.25
N GLU A 54 0.97 5.91 4.16
CA GLU A 54 1.89 4.85 4.57
C GLU A 54 1.21 3.50 4.31
N MET A 55 1.82 2.66 3.47
CA MET A 55 1.28 1.34 3.14
C MET A 55 2.06 0.25 3.86
N SER A 56 1.35 -0.78 4.32
CA SER A 56 1.97 -1.97 4.90
C SER A 56 2.82 -2.72 3.87
N GLU A 57 3.83 -3.47 4.33
CA GLU A 57 4.71 -4.25 3.43
C GLU A 57 3.91 -5.25 2.59
N GLY A 58 3.02 -6.01 3.22
CA GLY A 58 2.20 -6.99 2.50
C GLY A 58 1.24 -6.34 1.49
N PHE A 59 0.73 -5.14 1.79
CA PHE A 59 -0.05 -4.35 0.83
C PHE A 59 0.79 -3.99 -0.40
N LEU A 60 2.01 -3.48 -0.20
CA LEU A 60 2.91 -3.11 -1.28
C LEU A 60 3.32 -4.30 -2.15
N ARG A 61 3.56 -5.47 -1.54
CA ARG A 61 3.91 -6.70 -2.26
C ARG A 61 2.75 -7.21 -3.12
N LYS A 62 1.56 -7.34 -2.54
CA LYS A 62 0.35 -7.84 -3.21
C LYS A 62 -0.10 -6.91 -4.34
N TRP A 63 -0.13 -5.62 -4.08
CA TRP A 63 -0.55 -4.58 -5.02
C TRP A 63 0.64 -3.92 -5.73
N SER A 64 1.76 -4.64 -5.86
CA SER A 64 2.99 -4.11 -6.46
C SER A 64 2.80 -3.62 -7.90
N TRP A 65 1.90 -4.23 -8.66
CA TRP A 65 1.55 -3.78 -10.01
C TRP A 65 0.97 -2.35 -10.03
N PHE A 66 0.28 -1.94 -8.97
CA PHE A 66 -0.28 -0.60 -8.82
C PHE A 66 0.81 0.40 -8.46
N SER A 67 1.66 0.05 -7.48
CA SER A 67 2.72 0.93 -6.95
C SER A 67 3.94 1.03 -7.87
N LYS A 68 4.21 0.01 -8.70
CA LYS A 68 5.38 -0.05 -9.59
C LYS A 68 5.39 1.13 -10.57
N GLY A 69 6.39 1.99 -10.43
CA GLY A 69 6.55 3.17 -11.27
C GLY A 69 5.57 4.31 -10.97
N LEU A 70 4.84 4.28 -9.84
CA LEU A 70 4.31 5.51 -9.24
C LEU A 70 5.43 6.10 -8.38
N PRO A 71 6.14 7.13 -8.85
CA PRO A 71 7.10 7.83 -8.01
C PRO A 71 6.37 8.40 -6.80
N GLY A 72 6.93 8.20 -5.60
CA GLY A 72 6.39 8.78 -4.38
C GLY A 72 5.62 7.82 -3.47
N VAL A 73 5.12 6.66 -3.92
CA VAL A 73 4.37 5.75 -3.00
C VAL A 73 5.29 5.15 -1.94
N LEU A 74 6.42 4.57 -2.36
CA LEU A 74 7.40 4.03 -1.43
C LEU A 74 8.11 5.13 -0.63
N GLU A 75 8.35 6.29 -1.26
CA GLU A 75 8.96 7.45 -0.60
C GLU A 75 8.05 8.00 0.52
N ALA A 76 6.75 8.14 0.25
CA ALA A 76 5.74 8.55 1.23
C ALA A 76 5.68 7.55 2.39
N THR A 77 5.63 6.26 2.07
CA THR A 77 5.62 5.19 3.08
C THR A 77 6.89 5.25 3.94
N ASN A 78 8.06 5.32 3.32
CA ASN A 78 9.34 5.35 4.02
C ASN A 78 9.52 6.62 4.87
N ARG A 79 8.97 7.76 4.44
CA ARG A 79 9.00 8.98 5.24
C ARG A 79 8.35 8.75 6.61
N TRP A 80 7.14 8.21 6.63
CA TRP A 80 6.40 7.98 7.88
C TRP A 80 7.01 6.85 8.71
N ARG A 81 7.48 5.77 8.08
CA ARG A 81 8.22 4.70 8.78
C ARG A 81 9.44 5.26 9.51
N VAL A 82 10.26 6.05 8.82
CA VAL A 82 11.47 6.67 9.40
C VAL A 82 11.13 7.67 10.50
N GLU A 83 10.09 8.49 10.33
CA GLU A 83 9.62 9.42 11.37
C GLU A 83 9.18 8.69 12.66
N ARG A 84 8.66 7.46 12.55
CA ARG A 84 8.33 6.59 13.69
C ARG A 84 9.51 5.76 14.22
N GLY A 85 10.68 5.84 13.56
CA GLY A 85 11.88 5.09 13.93
C GLY A 85 11.93 3.66 13.37
N GLU A 86 11.09 3.32 12.40
CA GLU A 86 11.14 2.05 11.66
C GLU A 86 12.10 2.13 10.46
N GLU A 87 12.61 0.97 10.02
CA GLU A 87 13.47 0.89 8.84
C GLU A 87 12.67 1.17 7.55
N PRO A 88 13.27 1.92 6.59
CA PRO A 88 12.64 2.14 5.29
C PRO A 88 12.65 0.85 4.47
N PHE A 89 11.60 0.65 3.68
CA PHE A 89 11.52 -0.43 2.73
C PHE A 89 12.48 -0.23 1.55
N VAL A 90 13.06 -1.33 1.07
CA VAL A 90 13.88 -1.38 -0.14
C VAL A 90 12.98 -1.71 -1.33
N TYR A 91 13.26 -1.06 -2.47
CA TYR A 91 12.42 -1.15 -3.68
C TYR A 91 12.28 -2.59 -4.20
N ASP A 92 13.37 -3.36 -4.22
CA ASP A 92 13.36 -4.76 -4.69
C ASP A 92 12.54 -5.66 -3.77
N ASP A 93 12.57 -5.44 -2.46
CA ASP A 93 11.83 -6.29 -1.52
C ASP A 93 10.32 -6.09 -1.65
N CYS A 94 9.84 -4.85 -1.71
CA CYS A 94 8.39 -4.57 -1.73
C CYS A 94 7.72 -4.64 -3.11
N THR A 95 8.50 -4.68 -4.21
CA THR A 95 7.94 -4.66 -5.58
C THR A 95 8.24 -5.90 -6.41
N SER A 96 8.96 -6.86 -5.84
CA SER A 96 9.12 -8.19 -6.42
C SER A 96 7.79 -8.94 -6.38
N GLN A 97 7.26 -9.33 -7.54
CA GLN A 97 6.20 -10.33 -7.59
C GLN A 97 6.74 -11.61 -6.93
N ALA A 98 6.06 -12.10 -5.91
CA ALA A 98 6.27 -13.48 -5.49
C ALA A 98 5.87 -14.35 -6.69
N THR A 99 6.86 -14.91 -7.37
CA THR A 99 6.65 -15.91 -8.40
C THR A 99 5.95 -17.09 -7.72
N VAL A 100 4.67 -17.28 -8.03
CA VAL A 100 3.97 -18.55 -7.74
C VAL A 100 4.45 -19.60 -8.73
#